data_AF-A0A8T1SBE3-F1
#
_entry.id   AF-A0A8T1SBE3-F1
#
_cell.length_a   1.000
_cell.length_b   1.000
_cell.length_c   1.000
_cell.angle_alpha   90.00
_cell.angle_beta   90.00
_cell.angle_gamma   90.00
#
_symmetry.space_group_name_H-M   'P 1'
#
loop_
_entity.id
_entity.type
_entity.pdbx_description
1 polymer ?
#
loop_
_entity_poly.entity_id
_entity_poly.type
_entity_poly.pdbx_seq_one_letter_code
_entity_poly.pdbx_strand_id
1 'polypeptide(L)'
;MSDTALPGAFKTRKGMFRTVGQLYKEQLSKLMATLRNTNPNFVRCIIPNHEKKAGKLDAHLVLDQLRCNGVLEGIRICRQGFPNRVVFQEFRQR
;
A
#
# COMPACT_ATOMS: atom_id res chain seq x y z
N MET A 1 8.18 -35.84 -47.35
CA MET A 1 7.26 -35.21 -46.39
C MET A 1 8.11 -34.50 -45.38
N SER A 2 8.07 -33.17 -45.39
CA SER A 2 9.02 -32.30 -44.72
C SER A 2 8.62 -32.13 -43.25
N ASP A 3 9.44 -32.65 -42.33
CA ASP A 3 9.29 -32.39 -40.90
C ASP A 3 9.53 -30.90 -40.62
N THR A 4 8.45 -30.19 -40.33
CA THR A 4 8.47 -28.76 -40.02
C THR A 4 8.79 -28.61 -38.54
N ALA A 5 10.05 -28.31 -38.22
CA ALA A 5 10.48 -28.00 -36.86
C ALA A 5 9.81 -26.70 -36.36
N LEU A 6 8.99 -26.82 -35.31
CA LEU A 6 8.39 -25.67 -34.63
C LEU A 6 9.48 -24.81 -33.96
N PRO A 7 9.49 -23.48 -34.17
CA PRO A 7 10.54 -22.62 -33.66
C PRO A 7 10.32 -22.29 -32.18
N GLY A 8 11.31 -22.66 -31.36
CA GLY A 8 11.73 -21.87 -30.21
C GLY A 8 10.81 -21.86 -28.99
N ALA A 9 10.74 -22.97 -28.27
CA ALA A 9 10.57 -22.86 -26.82
C ALA A 9 11.73 -22.01 -26.30
N PHE A 10 11.43 -20.79 -25.81
CA PHE A 10 12.40 -19.94 -25.14
C PHE A 10 12.95 -20.70 -23.93
N LYS A 11 14.04 -21.45 -24.13
CA LYS A 11 14.82 -22.05 -23.05
C LYS A 11 15.44 -20.89 -22.30
N THR A 12 14.76 -20.42 -21.25
CA THR A 12 15.34 -19.52 -20.24
C THR A 12 16.70 -20.09 -19.85
N ARG A 13 17.77 -19.32 -20.03
CA ARG A 13 19.13 -19.74 -19.69
C ARG A 13 19.13 -20.33 -18.28
N LYS A 14 19.65 -21.55 -18.13
CA LYS A 14 19.72 -22.30 -16.88
C LYS A 14 20.37 -21.39 -15.81
N GLY A 15 19.58 -20.87 -14.87
CA GLY A 15 20.01 -19.87 -13.88
C GLY A 15 19.22 -18.53 -13.86
N MET A 16 18.40 -18.25 -14.87
CA MET A 16 17.57 -17.02 -14.95
C MET A 16 16.08 -17.27 -14.66
N PHE A 17 15.73 -18.40 -14.05
CA PHE A 17 14.33 -18.72 -13.76
C PHE A 17 13.88 -17.92 -12.53
N ARG A 18 13.20 -16.80 -12.75
CA ARG A 18 12.56 -16.03 -11.67
C ARG A 18 11.13 -16.49 -11.53
N THR A 19 10.73 -16.85 -10.32
CA THR A 19 9.32 -17.13 -10.04
C THR A 19 8.53 -15.82 -10.11
N VAL A 20 7.23 -15.91 -10.39
CA VAL A 20 6.33 -14.75 -10.34
C VAL A 20 6.39 -14.06 -8.97
N GLY A 21 6.51 -14.84 -7.89
CA GLY A 21 6.69 -14.31 -6.54
C GLY A 21 7.98 -13.50 -6.35
N GLN A 22 9.10 -13.95 -6.93
CA GLN A 22 10.35 -13.20 -6.88
C GLN A 22 10.26 -11.89 -7.68
N LEU A 23 9.65 -11.93 -8.86
CA LEU A 23 9.42 -10.73 -9.67
C LEU A 23 8.55 -9.71 -8.92
N TYR A 24 7.44 -10.16 -8.33
CA TYR A 24 6.55 -9.31 -7.55
C TYR A 24 7.26 -8.70 -6.34
N LYS A 25 8.06 -9.48 -5.61
CA LYS A 25 8.85 -8.99 -4.47
C LYS A 25 9.80 -7.87 -4.88
N GLU A 26 10.48 -8.00 -6.01
CA GLU A 26 11.37 -6.96 -6.53
C GLU A 26 10.60 -5.69 -6.92
N GLN A 27 9.45 -5.84 -7.59
CA GLN A 27 8.59 -4.71 -7.97
C GLN A 27 8.03 -3.98 -6.75
N LEU A 28 7.52 -4.72 -5.76
CA LEU A 28 7.04 -4.18 -4.50
C LEU A 28 8.14 -3.43 -3.74
N SER A 29 9.36 -4.00 -3.71
CA SER A 29 10.50 -3.34 -3.05
C SER A 29 10.85 -2.01 -3.70
N LYS A 30 10.83 -1.94 -5.04
CA LYS A 30 11.04 -0.70 -5.79
C LYS A 30 9.95 0.33 -5.50
N LEU A 31 8.68 -0.09 -5.50
CA LEU A 31 7.56 0.79 -5.16
C LEU A 31 7.71 1.36 -3.74
N MET A 32 8.03 0.51 -2.76
CA MET A 32 8.20 0.94 -1.37
C MET A 32 9.38 1.90 -1.21
N ALA A 33 10.45 1.76 -1.98
CA ALA A 33 11.55 2.72 -2.00
C ALA A 33 11.07 4.10 -2.50
N THR A 34 10.29 4.14 -3.58
CA THR A 34 9.71 5.39 -4.09
C THR A 34 8.78 6.04 -3.07
N LEU A 35 7.84 5.28 -2.49
CA LEU A 35 6.86 5.80 -1.53
C LEU A 35 7.51 6.31 -0.23
N ARG A 36 8.64 5.75 0.19
CA ARG A 36 9.40 6.23 1.36
C ARG A 36 10.09 7.56 1.11
N ASN A 37 10.33 7.91 -0.15
CA ASN A 37 10.98 9.16 -0.56
C ASN A 37 9.98 10.28 -0.90
N THR A 38 8.70 10.11 -0.58
CA THR A 38 7.66 11.14 -0.77
C THR A 38 7.04 11.56 0.57
N ASN A 39 6.15 12.54 0.54
CA ASN A 39 5.30 12.88 1.68
C ASN A 39 3.95 12.14 1.58
N PRO A 40 3.72 11.06 2.35
CA PRO A 40 2.53 10.26 2.22
C PRO A 40 1.31 10.90 2.91
N ASN A 41 0.16 10.82 2.26
CA ASN A 41 -1.15 11.11 2.85
C ASN A 41 -1.94 9.81 2.94
N PHE A 42 -2.40 9.45 4.13
CA PHE A 42 -3.10 8.18 4.36
C PHE A 42 -4.61 8.37 4.45
N VAL A 43 -5.35 7.64 3.60
CA VAL A 43 -6.81 7.49 3.69
C VAL A 43 -7.11 6.03 4.04
N ARG A 44 -7.71 5.79 5.21
CA ARG A 44 -8.08 4.44 5.69
C ARG A 44 -9.56 4.20 5.45
N CYS A 45 -9.89 3.47 4.41
CA CYS A 45 -11.27 3.07 4.13
C CYS A 45 -11.77 2.08 5.19
N ILE A 46 -13.01 2.26 5.65
CA ILE A 46 -13.68 1.39 6.63
C ILE A 46 -14.92 0.78 5.99
N ILE A 47 -15.06 -0.54 6.10
CA ILE A 47 -16.23 -1.27 5.65
C ILE A 47 -17.31 -1.14 6.74
N PRO A 48 -18.48 -0.54 6.45
CA PRO A 48 -19.50 -0.33 7.47
C PRO A 48 -20.33 -1.58 7.74
N ASN A 49 -20.49 -2.50 6.77
CA ASN A 49 -21.20 -3.77 6.93
C ASN A 49 -20.84 -4.75 5.79
N HIS A 50 -21.05 -6.05 6.01
CA HIS A 50 -20.84 -7.09 4.98
C HIS A 50 -22.07 -7.35 4.09
N GLU A 51 -23.25 -6.85 4.47
CA GLU A 51 -24.49 -7.01 3.71
C GLU A 51 -24.57 -6.08 2.48
N LYS A 52 -23.56 -5.22 2.27
CA LYS A 52 -23.51 -4.23 1.18
C LYS A 52 -24.72 -3.28 1.21
N LYS A 53 -25.26 -2.99 2.39
CA LYS A 53 -26.41 -2.09 2.57
C LYS A 53 -25.95 -0.68 2.87
N ALA A 54 -26.51 0.31 2.16
CA ALA A 54 -26.31 1.71 2.47
C ALA A 54 -26.95 2.05 3.84
N GLY A 55 -26.35 2.99 4.58
CA GLY A 55 -26.87 3.46 5.87
C GLY A 55 -26.80 2.47 7.04
N LYS A 56 -26.34 1.23 6.81
CA LYS A 56 -26.16 0.23 7.85
C LYS A 56 -24.72 0.24 8.38
N LEU A 57 -24.56 0.31 9.69
CA LEU A 57 -23.26 0.21 10.36
C LEU A 57 -23.25 -0.95 11.35
N ASP A 58 -22.28 -1.83 11.22
CA ASP A 58 -21.95 -2.87 12.19
C ASP A 58 -20.82 -2.37 13.10
N ALA A 59 -21.17 -2.13 14.36
CA ALA A 59 -20.27 -1.51 15.32
C ALA A 59 -19.06 -2.39 15.65
N HIS A 60 -19.24 -3.70 15.75
CA HIS A 60 -18.15 -4.62 16.09
C HIS A 60 -17.16 -4.73 14.93
N LEU A 61 -17.67 -4.87 13.70
CA LEU A 61 -16.86 -4.89 12.50
C LEU A 61 -16.03 -3.61 12.33
N VAL A 62 -16.64 -2.44 12.55
CA VAL A 62 -15.93 -1.15 12.46
C VAL A 62 -14.90 -1.02 13.58
N LEU A 63 -15.24 -1.40 14.81
CA LEU A 63 -14.33 -1.34 15.94
C LEU A 63 -13.07 -2.19 15.72
N ASP A 64 -13.22 -3.40 15.19
CA ASP A 64 -12.09 -4.27 14.89
C ASP A 64 -11.20 -3.70 13.78
N GLN A 65 -11.78 -3.10 12.74
CA GLN A 65 -11.01 -2.39 11.72
C GLN A 65 -10.24 -1.20 12.29
N LEU A 66 -10.86 -0.40 13.18
CA LEU A 66 -10.19 0.75 13.81
C LEU A 66 -8.98 0.32 14.66
N ARG A 67 -9.11 -0.81 15.37
CA ARG A 67 -8.03 -1.41 16.16
C ARG A 67 -6.91 -1.96 15.26
N CYS A 68 -7.25 -2.82 14.30
CA CYS A 68 -6.27 -3.45 13.41
C CYS A 68 -5.55 -2.45 12.49
N ASN A 69 -6.22 -1.37 12.07
CA ASN A 69 -5.62 -0.31 11.27
C ASN A 69 -4.81 0.69 12.12
N GLY A 70 -4.79 0.55 13.45
CA GLY A 70 -4.07 1.44 14.37
C GLY A 70 -4.59 2.88 14.36
N VAL A 71 -5.88 3.09 14.08
CA VAL A 71 -6.46 4.43 13.96
C VAL A 71 -6.43 5.16 15.31
N LEU A 72 -6.71 4.43 16.40
CA LEU A 72 -6.70 5.00 17.75
C LEU A 72 -5.31 5.46 18.17
N GLU A 73 -4.28 4.67 17.84
CA GLU A 73 -2.87 4.99 18.06
C GLU A 73 -2.43 6.18 17.20
N GLY A 74 -2.84 6.19 15.92
CA GLY A 74 -2.57 7.31 15.02
C GLY A 74 -3.13 8.62 15.55
N ILE A 75 -4.38 8.62 16.03
CA ILE A 75 -4.99 9.80 16.67
C ILE A 75 -4.21 10.23 17.90
N ARG A 76 -3.79 9.29 18.76
CA ARG A 76 -3.01 9.57 19.97
C ARG A 76 -1.70 10.29 19.63
N ILE A 77 -0.97 9.81 18.63
CA ILE A 77 0.28 10.43 18.16
C ILE A 77 0.02 11.82 17.57
N CYS A 78 -1.00 11.97 16.72
CA CYS A 78 -1.35 13.27 16.12
C CYS A 78 -1.73 14.32 17.16
N ARG A 79 -2.36 13.92 18.27
CA ARG A 79 -2.73 14.80 19.38
C ARG A 79 -1.56 15.20 20.27
N GLN A 80 -0.56 14.34 20.41
CA GLN A 80 0.64 14.63 21.19
C GLN A 80 1.68 15.41 20.37
N GLY A 81 1.64 15.28 19.05
CA GLY A 81 2.54 15.97 18.13
C GLY A 81 2.05 17.33 17.67
N PHE A 82 2.90 18.00 16.89
CA PHE A 82 2.56 19.19 16.12
C PHE A 82 2.55 18.81 14.63
N PRO A 83 1.37 18.43 14.08
CA PRO A 83 1.28 17.91 12.72
C PRO A 83 1.57 19.00 11.66
N ASN A 84 1.24 20.25 11.97
CA ASN A 84 1.53 21.38 11.11
C ASN A 84 2.97 21.85 11.34
N ARG A 85 3.80 21.75 10.29
CA ARG A 85 5.16 22.28 10.29
C ARG A 85 5.25 23.36 9.22
N VAL A 86 5.48 24.59 9.65
CA VAL A 86 5.70 25.75 8.77
C VAL A 86 7.10 26.26 9.01
N VAL A 87 7.81 26.64 7.95
CA VAL A 87 9.15 27.21 8.08
C VAL A 87 9.04 28.55 8.80
N PHE A 88 9.92 28.81 9.77
CA PHE A 88 9.81 30.01 10.62
C PHE A 88 9.75 31.32 9.82
N GLN A 89 10.53 31.43 8.73
CA GLN A 89 10.50 32.61 7.86
C GLN A 89 9.11 32.83 7.23
N GLU A 90 8.49 31.76 6.73
CA GLU A 90 7.14 31.80 6.16
C GLU A 90 6.10 32.15 7.23
N PHE A 91 6.23 31.57 8.43
CA PHE A 91 5.36 31.88 9.56
C PHE A 91 5.47 33.35 9.98
N ARG A 92 6.68 33.91 10.03
CA ARG A 92 6.93 35.29 10.45
C ARG A 92 6.47 36.34 9.42
N GLN A 93 6.41 35.97 8.14
CA GLN A 93 6.04 36.89 7.06
C GLN A 93 4.53 36.97 6.82
N ARG A 94 3.76 35.96 7.27
CA ARG A 94 2.29 35.96 7.26
C ARG A 94 1.71 36.82 8.37
#